data_AF-A0A7W1TTZ4-F1
#
_entry.id   AF-A0A7W1TTZ4-F1
#
_cell.length_a   1.000
_cell.length_b   1.000
_cell.length_c   1.000
_cell.angle_alpha   90.00
_cell.angle_beta   90.00
_cell.angle_gamma   90.00
#
_symmetry.space_group_name_H-M   'P 1'
#
loop_
_entity.id
_entity.type
_entity.pdbx_description
1 polymer ?
#
loop_
_entity_poly.entity_id
_entity_poly.type
_entity_poly.pdbx_seq_one_letter_code
_entity_poly.pdbx_strand_id
1 'polypeptide(L)'
;MMAELRDEMHARLRGELLRRGASPALEDAPLYAQVDRILSEATERADPGALLLPELLGDPAEWRLEPTLMIRSHRGRFAAAVIAGVKRRLLLPALRWLFEYSQSNFLRQQRVNHVLFACVQQLAIENAALRRDLEGRGGDGPHTP
;
A
#
# COMPACT_ATOMS: atom_id res chain seq x y z
N MET A 1 27.77 -5.83 15.14
CA MET A 1 26.88 -4.84 15.77
C MET A 1 25.66 -4.45 14.93
N MET A 2 25.78 -3.74 13.79
CA MET A 2 24.59 -3.32 13.01
C MET A 2 23.87 -4.46 12.26
N ALA A 3 24.57 -5.55 11.92
CA ALA A 3 23.96 -6.75 11.33
C ALA A 3 23.21 -7.57 12.38
N GLU A 4 23.86 -7.87 13.51
CA GLU A 4 23.28 -8.61 14.65
C GLU A 4 22.00 -7.94 15.18
N LEU A 5 21.97 -6.60 15.27
CA LEU A 5 20.79 -5.87 15.71
C LEU A 5 19.59 -6.04 14.76
N ARG A 6 19.88 -6.11 13.46
CA ARG A 6 18.88 -6.28 12.40
C ARG A 6 18.33 -7.71 12.43
N ASP A 7 19.20 -8.70 12.58
CA ASP A 7 18.80 -10.09 12.71
C ASP A 7 17.93 -10.32 13.94
N GLU A 8 18.28 -9.71 15.07
CA GLU A 8 17.48 -9.80 16.29
C GLU A 8 16.12 -9.10 16.14
N MET A 9 16.06 -7.95 15.46
CA MET A 9 14.81 -7.28 15.13
C MET A 9 13.92 -8.14 14.23
N HIS A 10 14.48 -8.76 13.19
CA HIS A 10 13.75 -9.62 12.26
C HIS A 10 13.21 -10.87 12.97
N ALA A 11 14.02 -11.47 13.86
CA ALA A 11 13.58 -12.60 14.66
C ALA A 11 12.41 -12.25 15.60
N ARG A 12 12.47 -11.07 16.25
CA ARG A 12 11.37 -10.57 17.09
C ARG A 12 10.11 -10.27 16.30
N LEU A 13 10.24 -9.61 15.15
CA LEU A 13 9.12 -9.29 14.26
C LEU A 13 8.43 -10.55 13.75
N ARG A 14 9.20 -11.55 13.31
CA ARG A 14 8.71 -12.86 12.86
C ARG A 14 7.93 -13.57 13.97
N GLY A 15 8.46 -13.59 15.19
CA GLY A 15 7.76 -14.17 16.34
C GLY A 15 6.43 -13.48 16.65
N GLU A 16 6.38 -12.15 16.54
CA GLU A 16 5.15 -11.38 16.76
C GLU A 16 4.11 -11.62 15.64
N LEU A 17 4.53 -11.74 14.38
CA LEU A 17 3.65 -12.04 13.26
C LEU A 17 2.98 -13.41 13.42
N LEU A 18 3.75 -14.43 13.79
CA LEU A 18 3.22 -15.78 14.04
C LEU A 18 2.23 -15.79 15.21
N ARG A 19 2.53 -15.06 16.29
CA ARG A 19 1.59 -14.91 17.43
C ARG A 19 0.27 -14.25 17.04
N ARG A 20 0.26 -13.42 15.99
CA ARG A 20 -0.93 -12.75 15.44
C ARG A 20 -1.66 -13.57 14.37
N GLY A 21 -1.23 -14.80 14.13
CA GLY A 21 -1.87 -15.73 13.18
C GLY A 21 -1.38 -15.59 11.74
N ALA A 22 -0.15 -15.09 11.52
CA ALA A 22 0.48 -15.18 10.20
C ALA A 22 0.71 -16.64 9.78
N SER A 23 0.95 -16.86 8.49
CA SER A 23 1.16 -18.20 7.93
C SER A 23 2.26 -18.97 8.67
N PRO A 24 2.05 -20.25 9.05
CA PRO A 24 3.07 -21.10 9.66
C PRO A 24 4.32 -21.26 8.80
N ALA A 25 4.21 -21.06 7.48
CA ALA A 25 5.37 -21.08 6.58
C ALA A 25 6.45 -20.07 6.98
N LEU A 26 6.09 -18.97 7.66
CA LEU A 26 7.05 -17.98 8.15
C LEU A 26 7.90 -18.46 9.34
N GLU A 27 7.64 -19.65 9.91
CA GLU A 27 8.55 -20.28 10.86
C GLU A 27 9.91 -20.61 10.23
N ASP A 28 9.93 -20.86 8.92
CA ASP A 28 11.15 -21.10 8.17
C ASP A 28 11.95 -19.80 8.00
N ALA A 29 13.14 -19.75 8.61
CA ALA A 29 13.98 -18.55 8.66
C ALA A 29 14.48 -18.09 7.28
N PRO A 30 15.06 -18.97 6.42
CA PRO A 30 15.41 -18.60 5.06
C PRO A 30 14.20 -18.14 4.23
N LEU A 31 13.04 -18.78 4.36
CA LEU A 31 11.83 -18.35 3.65
C LEU A 31 11.38 -16.96 4.10
N TYR A 32 11.36 -16.71 5.42
CA TYR A 32 11.06 -15.38 5.95
C TYR A 32 12.03 -14.32 5.41
N ALA A 33 13.33 -14.59 5.43
CA ALA A 33 14.33 -13.65 4.91
C ALA A 33 14.15 -13.38 3.41
N GLN A 34 13.74 -14.38 2.64
CA GLN A 34 13.41 -14.23 1.23
C GLN A 34 12.17 -13.35 1.04
N VAL A 35 11.08 -13.61 1.77
CA VAL A 35 9.85 -12.81 1.73
C VAL A 35 10.12 -11.36 2.13
N ASP A 36 10.84 -11.16 3.23
CA ASP A 36 11.20 -9.84 3.76
C ASP A 36 12.02 -9.02 2.76
N ARG A 37 12.99 -9.66 2.08
CA ARG A 37 13.75 -9.03 1.00
C ARG A 37 12.85 -8.62 -0.17
N ILE A 38 11.97 -9.50 -0.64
CA ILE A 38 11.06 -9.23 -1.77
C ILE A 38 10.15 -8.03 -1.45
N LEU A 39 9.54 -8.03 -0.27
CA LEU A 39 8.65 -6.95 0.17
C LEU A 39 9.41 -5.64 0.40
N SER A 40 10.62 -5.70 0.95
CA SER A 40 11.47 -4.52 1.15
C SER A 40 11.87 -3.92 -0.19
N GLU A 41 12.34 -4.73 -1.14
CA GLU A 41 12.68 -4.28 -2.49
C GLU A 41 11.48 -3.64 -3.20
N ALA A 42 10.30 -4.24 -3.09
CA ALA A 42 9.07 -3.70 -3.67
C ALA A 42 8.67 -2.35 -3.02
N THR A 43 8.86 -2.22 -1.71
CA THR A 43 8.52 -0.99 -0.97
C THR A 43 9.52 0.13 -1.26
N GLU A 44 10.81 -0.19 -1.39
CA GLU A 44 11.87 0.77 -1.72
C GLU A 44 11.78 1.26 -3.16
N ARG A 45 11.39 0.39 -4.10
CA ARG A 45 11.25 0.71 -5.54
C ARG A 45 9.85 1.16 -5.93
N ALA A 46 8.95 1.43 -4.98
CA ALA A 46 7.58 1.86 -5.23
C ALA A 46 7.52 3.30 -5.81
N ASP A 47 8.08 3.50 -7.01
CA ASP A 47 7.87 4.70 -7.82
C ASP A 47 6.49 4.59 -8.50
N PRO A 48 5.55 5.51 -8.22
CA PRO A 48 4.23 5.52 -8.83
C PRO A 48 4.24 5.44 -10.37
N GLY A 49 5.25 6.01 -11.03
CA GLY A 49 5.35 6.01 -12.49
C GLY A 49 5.81 4.68 -13.11
N ALA A 50 6.27 3.72 -12.31
CA ALA A 50 6.81 2.44 -12.76
C ALA A 50 5.88 1.25 -12.48
N LEU A 51 4.65 1.52 -12.04
CA LEU A 51 3.66 0.49 -11.69
C LEU A 51 2.73 0.21 -12.88
N LEU A 52 2.63 -1.06 -13.25
CA LEU A 52 1.76 -1.60 -14.30
C LEU A 52 0.31 -1.71 -13.82
N LEU A 53 0.08 -2.09 -12.56
CA LEU A 53 -1.27 -2.32 -12.03
C LEU A 53 -2.20 -1.10 -12.14
N PRO A 54 -1.77 0.12 -11.78
CA PRO A 54 -2.59 1.32 -11.96
C PRO A 54 -3.10 1.52 -13.39
N GLU A 55 -2.28 1.22 -14.41
CA GLU A 55 -2.66 1.33 -15.82
C GLU A 55 -3.69 0.28 -16.24
N LEU A 56 -3.63 -0.92 -15.63
CA LEU A 56 -4.59 -2.01 -15.89
C LEU A 56 -5.93 -1.81 -15.18
N LEU A 57 -5.94 -1.10 -14.05
CA LEU A 57 -7.14 -0.83 -13.25
C LEU A 57 -7.99 0.34 -13.80
N GLY A 58 -7.55 1.00 -14.86
CA GLY A 58 -8.33 2.05 -15.52
C GLY A 58 -8.36 3.35 -14.73
N ASP A 59 -9.56 3.94 -14.57
CA ASP A 59 -9.70 5.28 -13.99
C ASP A 59 -9.14 5.34 -12.56
N PRO A 60 -8.15 6.22 -12.31
CA PRO A 60 -7.67 6.49 -10.97
C PRO A 60 -8.77 6.79 -9.95
N ALA A 61 -9.91 7.35 -10.34
CA ALA A 61 -11.02 7.63 -9.43
C ALA A 61 -11.70 6.36 -8.87
N GLU A 62 -11.57 5.20 -9.52
CA GLU A 62 -12.17 3.94 -9.06
C GLU A 62 -11.35 3.26 -7.96
N TRP A 63 -10.02 3.40 -7.99
CA TRP A 63 -9.11 2.79 -7.01
C TRP A 63 -8.43 3.82 -6.09
N ARG A 64 -8.50 5.12 -6.40
CA ARG A 64 -8.25 6.21 -5.44
C ARG A 64 -9.54 6.47 -4.68
N LEU A 65 -9.50 6.28 -3.37
CA LEU A 65 -10.59 6.68 -2.50
C LEU A 65 -10.62 8.22 -2.37
N GLU A 66 -11.27 8.88 -3.32
CA GLU A 66 -11.43 10.33 -3.35
C GLU A 66 -12.83 10.69 -2.81
N PRO A 67 -12.98 11.41 -1.68
CA PRO A 67 -14.29 11.85 -1.24
C PRO A 67 -14.76 12.97 -2.16
N THR A 68 -15.82 12.71 -2.92
CA THR A 68 -16.51 13.74 -3.71
C THR A 68 -17.22 14.71 -2.76
N LEU A 69 -16.50 15.73 -2.27
CA LEU A 69 -17.09 16.80 -1.45
C LEU A 69 -17.78 17.84 -2.35
N MET A 70 -19.00 17.52 -2.81
CA MET A 70 -19.87 18.47 -3.49
C MET A 70 -20.50 19.45 -2.49
N ILE A 71 -19.77 20.51 -2.13
CA ILE A 71 -20.30 21.55 -1.23
C ILE A 71 -21.20 22.51 -2.03
N ARG A 72 -22.50 22.21 -2.08
CA ARG A 72 -23.52 23.08 -2.70
C ARG A 72 -23.88 24.22 -1.71
N SER A 73 -23.50 25.45 -2.05
CA SER A 73 -23.72 26.61 -1.17
C SER A 73 -25.05 27.32 -1.42
N HIS A 74 -25.96 27.29 -0.44
CA HIS A 74 -27.25 27.98 -0.48
C HIS A 74 -27.11 29.40 0.10
N ARG A 75 -27.33 30.45 -0.70
CA ARG A 75 -27.20 31.85 -0.28
C ARG A 75 -28.56 32.43 0.16
N GLY A 76 -28.66 32.84 1.42
CA GLY A 76 -29.75 33.67 1.97
C GLY A 76 -29.19 34.77 2.88
N ARG A 77 -29.58 36.03 2.66
CA ARG A 77 -28.86 37.24 3.15
C ARG A 77 -29.09 37.59 4.63
N PHE A 78 -30.13 37.08 5.28
CA PHE A 78 -30.44 37.39 6.70
C PHE A 78 -29.94 36.34 7.70
N ALA A 79 -29.86 35.07 7.30
CA ALA A 79 -29.17 34.04 8.09
C ALA A 79 -27.64 34.26 8.12
N ALA A 80 -27.11 35.10 7.21
CA ALA A 80 -25.69 35.32 6.96
C ALA A 80 -24.89 35.88 8.14
N ALA A 81 -25.46 36.67 9.05
CA ALA A 81 -24.69 37.28 10.15
C ALA A 81 -24.47 36.32 11.33
N VAL A 82 -25.52 35.63 11.78
CA VAL A 82 -25.43 34.58 12.81
C VAL A 82 -24.68 33.37 12.27
N ILE A 83 -24.97 32.97 11.02
CA ILE A 83 -24.19 31.94 10.33
C ILE A 83 -22.75 32.39 10.12
N ALA A 84 -22.42 33.66 9.85
CA ALA A 84 -21.03 34.10 9.69
C ALA A 84 -20.22 33.96 10.98
N GLY A 85 -20.81 34.27 12.15
CA GLY A 85 -20.16 34.09 13.44
C GLY A 85 -19.85 32.61 13.74
N VAL A 86 -20.85 31.74 13.55
CA VAL A 86 -20.70 30.28 13.71
C VAL A 86 -19.79 29.69 12.62
N LYS A 87 -19.91 30.17 11.37
CA LYS A 87 -19.04 29.80 10.26
C LYS A 87 -17.59 30.07 10.59
N ARG A 88 -17.30 31.26 11.10
CA ARG A 88 -15.92 31.70 11.32
C ARG A 88 -15.28 31.03 12.54
N ARG A 89 -16.07 30.73 13.57
CA ARG A 89 -15.57 30.28 14.88
C ARG A 89 -15.61 28.76 15.07
N LEU A 90 -16.53 28.06 14.40
CA LEU A 90 -16.67 26.60 14.49
C LEU A 90 -16.47 25.94 13.13
N LEU A 91 -17.10 26.47 12.08
CA LEU A 91 -17.10 25.81 10.77
C LEU A 91 -15.72 25.90 10.10
N LEU A 92 -15.06 27.06 10.09
CA LEU A 92 -13.71 27.22 9.54
C LEU A 92 -12.66 26.35 10.25
N PRO A 93 -12.54 26.34 11.59
CA PRO A 93 -11.60 25.43 12.25
C PRO A 93 -11.99 23.97 12.10
N ALA A 94 -13.29 23.61 12.08
CA ALA A 94 -13.71 22.24 11.82
C ALA A 94 -13.45 21.80 10.38
N LEU A 95 -13.64 22.68 9.39
CA LEU A 95 -13.30 22.44 7.98
C LEU A 95 -11.79 22.37 7.80
N ARG A 96 -11.03 23.23 8.48
CA ARG A 96 -9.57 23.18 8.46
C ARG A 96 -9.05 21.88 9.09
N TRP A 97 -9.59 21.49 10.24
CA TRP A 97 -9.27 20.23 10.88
C TRP A 97 -9.69 19.04 10.01
N LEU A 98 -10.89 19.06 9.46
CA LEU A 98 -11.39 18.03 8.56
C LEU A 98 -10.54 17.95 7.29
N PHE A 99 -10.08 19.08 6.75
CA PHE A 99 -9.20 19.17 5.60
C PHE A 99 -7.79 18.66 5.91
N GLU A 100 -7.19 19.06 7.04
CA GLU A 100 -5.87 18.58 7.49
C GLU A 100 -5.92 17.08 7.81
N TYR A 101 -7.01 16.61 8.44
CA TYR A 101 -7.27 15.20 8.71
C TYR A 101 -7.51 14.41 7.42
N SER A 102 -8.36 14.91 6.53
CA SER A 102 -8.58 14.39 5.17
C SER A 102 -7.24 14.24 4.46
N GLN A 103 -6.51 15.33 4.28
CA GLN A 103 -5.28 15.36 3.51
C GLN A 103 -4.24 14.38 4.06
N SER A 104 -4.07 14.32 5.39
CA SER A 104 -3.11 13.39 6.02
C SER A 104 -3.53 11.91 5.89
N ASN A 105 -4.83 11.60 5.95
CA ASN A 105 -5.32 10.25 5.73
C ASN A 105 -5.30 9.84 4.24
N PHE A 106 -5.60 10.76 3.32
CA PHE A 106 -5.54 10.50 1.87
C PHE A 106 -4.11 10.28 1.40
N LEU A 107 -3.15 11.08 1.87
CA LEU A 107 -1.74 10.87 1.56
C LEU A 107 -1.24 9.53 2.11
N ARG A 108 -1.70 9.11 3.31
CA ARG A 108 -1.39 7.79 3.89
C ARG A 108 -2.03 6.66 3.08
N GLN A 109 -3.29 6.77 2.69
CA GLN A 109 -4.00 5.76 1.91
C GLN A 109 -3.44 5.62 0.51
N GLN A 110 -3.13 6.73 -0.17
CA GLN A 110 -2.48 6.73 -1.47
C GLN A 110 -1.12 6.03 -1.38
N ARG A 111 -0.32 6.33 -0.36
CA ARG A 111 0.96 5.65 -0.14
C ARG A 111 0.79 4.13 0.04
N VAL A 112 -0.19 3.71 0.85
CA VAL A 112 -0.48 2.28 1.05
C VAL A 112 -0.88 1.59 -0.25
N ASN A 113 -1.77 2.20 -1.06
CA ASN A 113 -2.17 1.61 -2.34
C ASN A 113 -0.98 1.45 -3.30
N HIS A 114 -0.08 2.44 -3.37
CA HIS A 114 1.13 2.34 -4.21
C HIS A 114 2.07 1.23 -3.75
N VAL A 115 2.31 1.12 -2.44
CA VAL A 115 3.14 0.05 -1.88
C VAL A 115 2.51 -1.32 -2.15
N LEU A 116 1.19 -1.46 -1.97
CA LEU A 116 0.48 -2.70 -2.29
C LEU A 116 0.59 -3.06 -3.76
N PHE A 117 0.40 -2.11 -4.68
CA PHE A 117 0.56 -2.34 -6.11
C PHE A 117 2.00 -2.74 -6.46
N ALA A 118 3.01 -2.10 -5.86
CA ALA A 118 4.41 -2.48 -6.04
C ALA A 118 4.68 -3.92 -5.56
N CYS A 119 4.18 -4.29 -4.38
CA CYS A 119 4.31 -5.64 -3.84
C CYS A 119 3.61 -6.68 -4.74
N VAL A 120 2.38 -6.41 -5.19
CA VAL A 120 1.63 -7.31 -6.08
C VAL A 120 2.35 -7.46 -7.41
N GLN A 121 2.85 -6.38 -7.99
CA GLN A 121 3.60 -6.41 -9.25
C GLN A 121 4.89 -7.22 -9.11
N GLN A 122 5.66 -7.00 -8.03
CA GLN A 122 6.88 -7.75 -7.78
C GLN A 122 6.59 -9.25 -7.63
N LEU A 123 5.54 -9.62 -6.89
CA LEU A 123 5.11 -11.02 -6.75
C LEU A 123 4.69 -11.62 -8.10
N ALA A 124 4.00 -10.85 -8.95
CA ALA A 124 3.61 -11.31 -10.27
C ALA A 124 4.83 -11.56 -11.19
N ILE A 125 5.82 -10.67 -11.15
CA ILE A 125 7.09 -10.82 -11.88
C ILE A 125 7.82 -12.08 -11.42
N GLU A 126 8.00 -12.26 -10.12
CA GLU A 126 8.68 -13.44 -9.57
C GLU A 126 7.93 -14.72 -9.87
N ASN A 127 6.60 -14.72 -9.76
CA ASN A 127 5.80 -15.89 -10.11
C ASN A 127 5.92 -16.24 -11.60
N ALA A 128 5.91 -15.25 -12.49
CA ALA A 128 6.09 -15.47 -13.92
C ALA A 128 7.50 -15.99 -14.25
N ALA A 129 8.54 -15.47 -13.59
CA ALA A 129 9.90 -15.97 -13.72
C ALA A 129 10.03 -17.43 -13.26
N LEU A 130 9.50 -17.75 -12.07
CA LEU A 130 9.50 -19.11 -11.53
C LEU A 130 8.75 -20.09 -12.44
N ARG A 131 7.59 -19.71 -13.00
CA ARG A 131 6.86 -20.54 -13.95
C ARG A 131 7.68 -20.82 -15.21
N ARG A 132 8.33 -19.79 -15.78
CA ARG A 132 9.19 -19.94 -16.95
C ARG A 132 10.37 -20.87 -16.68
N ASP A 133 11.00 -20.76 -15.51
CA ASP A 133 12.10 -21.63 -15.11
C ASP A 133 11.65 -23.09 -14.96
N LEU A 134 10.46 -23.32 -14.40
CA LEU A 134 9.88 -24.66 -14.28
C LEU A 134 9.51 -25.25 -15.65
N GLU A 135 8.94 -24.45 -16.56
CA GLU A 135 8.65 -24.86 -17.94
C GLU A 135 9.94 -25.18 -18.71
N GLY A 136 10.98 -24.35 -18.54
CA GLY A 136 12.30 -24.59 -19.14
C GLY A 136 12.98 -25.85 -18.63
N ARG A 137 12.83 -26.18 -17.34
CA ARG A 137 13.35 -27.43 -16.73
C ARG A 137 12.50 -28.66 -17.08
N GLY A 138 11.20 -28.48 -17.29
CA GLY A 138 10.29 -29.55 -17.72
C GLY A 138 10.44 -29.94 -19.20
N GLY A 139 11.01 -29.07 -20.03
CA GLY A 139 11.31 -29.32 -21.44
C GLY A 139 12.61 -30.10 -21.70
N ASP A 140 13.45 -30.31 -20.69
CA ASP A 140 14.75 -31.02 -20.78
C ASP A 140 14.70 -32.44 -20.19
N GLY A 141 13.50 -33.03 -20.14
CA GLY A 141 13.33 -34.45 -19.83
C GLY A 141 13.93 -35.32 -20.95
N PRO A 142 14.64 -36.42 -20.63
CA PRO A 142 15.52 -37.10 -21.58
C PRO A 142 14.73 -37.64 -22.76
N HIS A 143 15.05 -37.14 -23.96
CA HIS A 143 14.90 -37.92 -25.18
C HIS A 143 15.80 -39.16 -25.05
N THR A 144 15.25 -40.22 -24.47
CA THR A 144 15.77 -41.57 -24.71
C THR A 144 15.52 -41.93 -26.18
N PRO A 145 16.53 -42.47 -26.89
CA PRO A 145 16.54 -42.67 -28.34
C PRO A 145 15.53 -43.70 -28.84
#